data_AF-A0A377D7Q3-F1
#
_entry.id   AF-A0A377D7Q3-F1
#
_cell.length_a   1.000
_cell.length_b   1.000
_cell.length_c   1.000
_cell.angle_alpha   90.00
_cell.angle_beta   90.00
_cell.angle_gamma   90.00
#
_symmetry.space_group_name_H-M   'P 1'
#
loop_
_entity.id
_entity.type
_entity.pdbx_description
1 polymer ?
#
loop_
_entity_poly.entity_id
_entity_poly.type
_entity_poly.pdbx_seq_one_letter_code
_entity_poly.pdbx_strand_id
1 'polypeptide(L)'
;MIARFNETGRSQVLAKRMPGDLSEYSVIQTKEPLDREGKVSRIVEFIEKPDQPQTLDSDIMAVGRYVLSADIWPELERTQPGAWDVFN
;
A
#
# COMPACT_ATOMS: atom_id res chain seq x y z
N MET A 1 -12.03 -5.67 4.93
CA MET A 1 -10.66 -6.23 4.77
C MET A 1 -10.56 -7.65 5.31
N ILE A 2 -10.82 -7.90 6.60
CA ILE A 2 -10.71 -9.25 7.20
C ILE A 2 -11.55 -10.31 6.46
N ALA A 3 -12.84 -10.06 6.23
CA ALA A 3 -13.71 -11.00 5.52
C ALA A 3 -13.13 -11.44 4.16
N ARG A 4 -12.67 -10.46 3.36
CA ARG A 4 -12.03 -10.74 2.06
C ARG A 4 -10.70 -11.49 2.19
N PHE A 5 -9.90 -11.18 3.21
CA PHE A 5 -8.68 -11.96 3.48
C PHE A 5 -9.04 -13.42 3.79
N ASN A 6 -10.04 -13.66 4.63
CA ASN A 6 -10.51 -15.02 4.95
C ASN A 6 -11.04 -15.76 3.71
N GLU A 7 -11.69 -15.05 2.79
CA GLU A 7 -12.22 -15.64 1.54
C GLU A 7 -11.14 -15.92 0.49
N THR A 8 -10.11 -15.09 0.41
CA THR A 8 -9.17 -15.10 -0.74
C THR A 8 -7.75 -15.50 -0.39
N GLY A 9 -7.38 -15.48 0.90
CA GLY A 9 -6.00 -15.62 1.39
C GLY A 9 -5.06 -14.47 0.97
N ARG A 10 -5.56 -13.44 0.28
CA ARG A 10 -4.71 -12.36 -0.25
C ARG A 10 -4.60 -11.22 0.74
N SER A 11 -3.38 -10.74 0.96
CA SER A 11 -3.11 -9.54 1.76
C SER A 11 -3.97 -8.34 1.31
N GLN A 12 -4.40 -7.52 2.27
CA GLN A 12 -5.25 -6.35 2.08
C GLN A 12 -4.54 -5.12 2.63
N VAL A 13 -4.55 -4.03 1.87
CA VAL A 13 -4.13 -2.69 2.32
C VAL A 13 -5.33 -1.76 2.24
N LEU A 14 -5.61 -1.03 3.31
CA LEU A 14 -6.61 0.03 3.25
C LEU A 14 -6.00 1.22 2.52
N ALA A 15 -6.65 1.62 1.44
CA ALA A 15 -6.26 2.77 0.65
C ALA A 15 -7.35 3.85 0.70
N LYS A 16 -6.95 5.09 0.53
CA LYS A 16 -7.85 6.25 0.46
C LYS A 16 -7.39 7.18 -0.66
N ARG A 17 -8.36 7.78 -1.34
CA ARG A 17 -8.10 8.89 -2.25
C ARG A 17 -7.76 10.14 -1.45
N MET A 18 -6.61 10.75 -1.74
CA MET A 18 -6.14 11.97 -1.10
C MET A 18 -5.69 12.93 -2.19
N PRO A 19 -6.49 13.95 -2.53
CA PRO A 19 -6.06 14.99 -3.43
C PRO A 19 -5.05 15.90 -2.72
N GLY A 20 -3.96 16.25 -3.40
CA GLY A 20 -2.94 17.17 -2.90
C GLY A 20 -1.55 16.55 -2.86
N ASP A 21 -0.74 17.01 -1.92
CA ASP A 21 0.64 16.54 -1.77
C ASP A 21 0.69 15.16 -1.11
N LEU A 22 1.33 14.22 -1.80
CA LEU A 22 1.51 12.84 -1.38
C LEU A 22 2.95 12.51 -0.96
N SER A 23 3.83 13.50 -0.90
CA SER A 23 5.26 13.34 -0.60
C SER A 23 5.53 12.57 0.71
N GLU A 24 4.69 12.76 1.73
CA GLU A 24 4.84 12.10 3.03
C GLU A 24 4.09 10.76 3.16
N TYR A 25 3.46 10.28 2.09
CA TYR A 25 2.64 9.07 2.11
C TYR A 25 3.16 8.01 1.16
N SER A 26 2.80 6.76 1.43
CA SER A 26 2.96 5.71 0.42
C SER A 26 1.86 5.82 -0.62
N VAL A 27 2.23 5.99 -1.88
CA VAL A 27 1.31 6.08 -3.02
C VAL A 27 1.10 4.69 -3.61
N ILE A 28 -0.15 4.35 -3.92
CA ILE A 28 -0.56 3.04 -4.42
C ILE A 28 -1.07 3.21 -5.85
N GLN A 29 -0.60 2.38 -6.77
CA GLN A 29 -1.28 2.18 -8.06
C GLN A 29 -1.98 0.84 -8.09
N THR A 30 -3.16 0.80 -8.70
CA THR A 30 -3.98 -0.41 -8.78
C THR A 30 -4.36 -0.72 -10.22
N LYS A 31 -4.49 -2.02 -10.55
CA LYS A 31 -4.81 -2.48 -11.91
C LYS A 31 -6.09 -1.85 -12.47
N GLU A 32 -7.15 -1.89 -11.67
CA GLU A 32 -8.40 -1.15 -11.91
C GLU A 32 -8.44 0.08 -11.00
N PRO A 33 -8.95 1.24 -11.44
CA PRO A 33 -9.08 2.44 -10.60
C PRO A 33 -9.95 2.18 -9.35
N LEU A 34 -9.56 2.74 -8.20
CA LEU A 34 -10.39 2.77 -6.99
C LEU A 34 -11.33 4.00 -7.02
N ASP A 35 -12.39 3.90 -7.81
CA ASP A 35 -13.34 4.97 -8.13
C ASP A 35 -14.55 5.06 -7.17
N ARG A 36 -14.74 4.06 -6.30
CA ARG A 36 -15.82 4.03 -5.31
C ARG A 36 -15.37 3.35 -4.02
N GLU A 37 -16.01 3.74 -2.92
CA GLU A 37 -15.77 3.12 -1.62
C GLU A 37 -16.06 1.61 -1.65
N GLY A 38 -15.23 0.85 -0.93
CA GLY A 38 -15.34 -0.61 -0.87
C GLY A 38 -14.90 -1.36 -2.12
N LYS A 39 -14.59 -0.69 -3.24
CA LYS A 39 -13.98 -1.37 -4.41
C LYS A 39 -12.62 -1.93 -4.02
N VAL A 40 -12.33 -3.14 -4.52
CA VAL A 40 -11.04 -3.78 -4.32
C VAL A 40 -10.39 -4.02 -5.66
N SER A 41 -9.10 -3.70 -5.75
CA SER A 41 -8.30 -3.85 -6.95
C SER A 41 -6.92 -4.38 -6.58
N ARG A 42 -6.24 -5.00 -7.55
CA ARG A 42 -4.87 -5.51 -7.33
C ARG A 42 -3.91 -4.33 -7.30
N ILE A 43 -3.11 -4.23 -6.24
CA ILE A 43 -1.98 -3.30 -6.20
C ILE A 43 -0.93 -3.75 -7.23
N VAL A 44 -0.50 -2.82 -8.08
CA VAL A 44 0.54 -3.04 -9.10
C VAL A 44 1.83 -2.33 -8.72
N GLU A 45 1.73 -1.18 -8.04
CA GLU A 45 2.86 -0.44 -7.48
C GLU A 45 2.53 0.07 -6.08
N PHE A 46 3.52 0.06 -5.20
CA PHE A 46 3.45 0.60 -3.85
C PHE A 46 4.73 1.41 -3.62
N ILE A 47 4.62 2.73 -3.69
CA ILE A 47 5.76 3.65 -3.70
C ILE A 47 5.80 4.35 -2.35
N GLU A 48 6.82 4.08 -1.55
CA GLU A 48 7.03 4.76 -0.27
C GLU A 48 7.61 6.16 -0.50
N LYS A 49 6.94 7.20 0.02
CA LYS A 49 7.40 8.60 0.01
C LYS A 49 8.01 9.03 -1.32
N PRO A 50 7.20 9.12 -2.39
CA PRO A 50 7.72 9.44 -3.71
C PRO A 50 8.41 10.81 -3.72
N ASP A 51 9.59 10.90 -4.33
CA ASP A 51 10.33 12.17 -4.48
C ASP A 51 9.55 13.21 -5.32
N GLN A 52 8.75 12.72 -6.28
CA GLN A 52 7.97 13.55 -7.21
C GLN A 52 6.54 13.00 -7.37
N PRO A 53 5.68 13.13 -6.34
CA PRO A 53 4.33 12.56 -6.35
C PRO A 53 3.49 13.04 -7.54
N GLN A 54 3.70 14.28 -8.01
CA GLN A 54 3.01 14.87 -9.16
C GLN A 54 3.27 14.16 -10.50
N THR A 55 4.31 13.33 -10.58
CA THR A 55 4.62 12.54 -11.79
C THR A 55 3.90 11.20 -11.82
N LEU A 56 3.28 10.80 -10.69
CA LEU A 56 2.55 9.55 -10.57
C LEU A 56 1.13 9.71 -11.11
N ASP A 57 0.65 8.71 -11.84
CA ASP A 57 -0.74 8.61 -12.27
C ASP A 57 -1.61 7.97 -11.18
N SER A 58 -1.55 8.50 -9.96
CA SER A 58 -2.37 8.06 -8.83
C SER A 58 -2.46 9.11 -7.72
N ASP A 59 -3.67 9.26 -7.18
CA ASP A 59 -4.00 10.05 -5.99
C ASP A 59 -4.41 9.17 -4.79
N ILE A 60 -4.01 7.89 -4.82
CA ILE A 60 -4.37 6.89 -3.83
C ILE A 60 -3.20 6.68 -2.86
N MET A 61 -3.47 6.78 -1.56
CA MET A 61 -2.49 6.59 -0.49
C MET A 61 -2.81 5.41 0.43
N ALA A 62 -1.78 4.81 1.03
CA ALA A 62 -1.92 3.76 2.04
C ALA A 62 -2.26 4.34 3.43
N VAL A 63 -3.38 3.93 4.04
CA VAL A 63 -3.90 4.53 5.30
C VAL A 63 -3.18 4.03 6.56
N GLY A 64 -2.26 3.06 6.45
CA GLY A 64 -1.63 2.44 7.61
C GLY A 64 -2.53 1.39 8.29
N ARG A 65 -3.35 0.68 7.50
CA ARG A 65 -4.11 -0.50 7.94
C ARG A 65 -3.86 -1.64 6.97
N TYR A 66 -3.45 -2.78 7.51
CA TYR A 66 -3.01 -3.94 6.73
C TYR A 66 -3.62 -5.21 7.31
N VAL A 67 -3.95 -6.16 6.45
CA VAL A 67 -4.14 -7.57 6.80
C VAL A 67 -3.18 -8.33 5.91
N LEU A 68 -2.13 -8.92 6.47
CA LEU A 68 -1.06 -9.53 5.69
C LEU A 68 -1.10 -11.06 5.84
N SER A 69 -0.83 -11.78 4.74
CA SER A 69 -0.58 -13.23 4.80
C SER A 69 0.66 -13.50 5.66
N ALA A 70 0.69 -14.66 6.31
CA ALA A 70 1.87 -15.14 7.02
C ALA A 70 3.08 -15.34 6.10
N ASP A 71 2.87 -15.44 4.79
CA ASP A 71 3.95 -15.50 3.80
C ASP A 71 4.84 -14.24 3.79
N ILE A 72 4.43 -13.16 4.48
CA ILE A 72 5.26 -11.97 4.65
C ILE A 72 6.43 -12.18 5.61
N TRP A 73 6.36 -13.15 6.54
CA TRP A 73 7.37 -13.29 7.59
C TRP A 73 8.77 -13.58 7.04
N PRO A 74 8.97 -14.53 6.11
CA PRO A 74 10.30 -14.78 5.52
C PRO A 74 10.82 -13.59 4.70
N GLU A 75 9.93 -12.78 4.13
CA GLU A 75 10.31 -11.57 3.39
C GLU A 75 10.80 -10.48 4.34
N LEU A 76 10.13 -10.28 5.48
CA LEU A 76 10.57 -9.33 6.51
C LEU A 76 11.93 -9.70 7.10
N GLU A 77 12.20 -10.99 7.33
CA GLU A 77 13.50 -11.45 7.83
C GLU A 77 14.67 -11.15 6.87
N ARG A 78 14.40 -11.09 5.57
CA ARG A 78 15.39 -10.77 4.52
C ARG A 78 15.44 -9.30 4.16
N THR A 79 14.45 -8.53 4.59
CA THR A 79 14.34 -7.12 4.25
C THR A 79 15.46 -6.37 4.96
N GLN A 80 16.32 -5.74 4.17
CA GLN A 80 17.35 -4.86 4.73
C GLN A 80 16.69 -3.60 5.28
N PRO A 81 17.20 -3.04 6.39
CA PRO A 81 16.77 -1.72 6.84
C PRO A 81 16.84 -0.72 5.69
N GLY A 82 15.80 0.11 5.56
CA GLY A 82 15.84 1.24 4.65
C GLY A 82 16.88 2.27 5.10
N ALA A 83 17.08 3.34 4.32
CA ALA A 83 18.03 4.41 4.62
C ALA A 83 17.82 5.14 5.97
N TRP A 84 16.77 4.79 6.71
CA TRP A 84 16.44 5.30 8.03
C TRP A 84 16.28 4.11 8.99
N ASP A 85 17.36 3.78 9.71
CA ASP A 85 17.41 2.75 10.75
C ASP A 85 16.26 2.92 11.76
N VAL A 86 15.20 2.12 11.63
CA VAL A 86 14.14 2.00 12.63
C VAL A 86 14.21 0.65 13.33
N PHE A 87 15.38 0.34 13.90
CA PHE A 87 15.52 -0.59 15.02
C PHE A 87 16.65 -0.09 15.94
N ASN A 88 16.31 0.82 16.85
CA ASN A 88 17.04 1.07 18.09
C ASN A 88 16.05 1.20 19.23
#